data_AF-A0A1Y3ANP5-F1
#
_entry.id   AF-A0A1Y3ANP5-F1
#
_cell.length_a   1.000
_cell.length_b   1.000
_cell.length_c   1.000
_cell.angle_alpha   90.00
_cell.angle_beta   90.00
_cell.angle_gamma   90.00
#
_symmetry.space_group_name_H-M   'P 1'
#
loop_
_entity.id
_entity.type
_entity.pdbx_description
1 polymer ?
#
loop_
_entity_poly.entity_id
_entity_poly.type
_entity_poly.pdbx_seq_one_letter_code
_entity_poly.pdbx_strand_id
1 'polypeptide(L)'
;MTDNNDDRRFKDERRRQKEMIKALETPEQKRQRRLAKKNEKEQRRKRLMGWDEEYMGYTNDDNPFGDSNLHETFVWKKKYEKMGMKRIDEQEIDAVNKEKMIKNRQELEKVKKRRLERERERELRMEELSKQQRDKEAEQFKEWSKQEDYFHLKQARLRSKLRIKEGRAKPIDILAQYINVFGENQTDEQKSEMERMADEEASSDSSRLRQQQQRRDEEEEDLHDKIRYLSTYLSEPYNTLNGLRIRDMEDLVEDIKIYLELDSGSKVNAEYWKDLQIIVDDELTKLKLANMDQQERRREGINPSVSADIARILKGKSPQQLKTLQIQIEKKIASREEGIDIGYWETLLSRLKAQISRARLREFHEENLKKRKTLIAQHQQNIKDLQPQQSLDMMMGENDDDDDQQQQQQQEDDL
;
A
#
# COMPACT_ATOMS: atom_id res chain seq x y z
N MET A 1 -33.31 -39.71 74.72
CA MET A 1 -33.91 -38.57 75.47
C MET A 1 -32.81 -37.74 76.14
N THR A 2 -31.87 -37.19 75.37
CA THR A 2 -30.74 -36.38 75.88
C THR A 2 -30.58 -35.04 75.15
N ASP A 3 -31.17 -34.87 73.96
CA ASP A 3 -30.95 -33.70 73.08
C ASP A 3 -31.70 -32.41 73.49
N ASN A 4 -32.85 -32.53 74.16
CA ASN A 4 -33.66 -31.36 74.57
C ASN A 4 -33.14 -30.64 75.83
N ASN A 5 -32.26 -31.30 76.59
CA ASN A 5 -31.65 -30.71 77.78
C ASN A 5 -30.38 -29.92 77.42
N ASP A 6 -29.64 -30.36 76.40
CA ASP A 6 -28.44 -29.67 75.95
C ASP A 6 -28.77 -28.36 75.22
N ASP A 7 -29.83 -28.30 74.40
CA ASP A 7 -30.24 -27.05 73.74
C ASP A 7 -30.76 -25.98 74.72
N ARG A 8 -31.38 -26.40 75.84
CA ARG A 8 -31.75 -25.48 76.93
C ARG A 8 -30.54 -24.98 77.70
N ARG A 9 -29.60 -25.89 78.04
CA ARG A 9 -28.33 -25.51 78.67
C ARG A 9 -27.53 -24.56 77.79
N PHE A 10 -27.44 -24.81 76.48
CA PHE A 10 -26.74 -23.94 75.53
C PHE A 10 -27.35 -22.54 75.42
N LYS A 11 -28.69 -22.43 75.46
CA LYS A 11 -29.40 -21.14 75.45
C LYS A 11 -29.18 -20.36 76.73
N ASP A 12 -29.20 -21.04 77.88
CA ASP A 12 -28.92 -20.43 79.18
C ASP A 12 -27.45 -20.01 79.31
N GLU A 13 -26.51 -20.82 78.80
CA GLU A 13 -25.09 -20.50 78.72
C GLU A 13 -24.85 -19.26 77.84
N ARG A 14 -25.45 -19.21 76.62
CA ARG A 14 -25.40 -18.02 75.75
C ARG A 14 -26.00 -16.79 76.39
N ARG A 15 -27.06 -16.95 77.19
CA ARG A 15 -27.71 -15.83 77.88
C ARG A 15 -26.80 -15.29 78.98
N ARG A 16 -26.22 -16.16 79.81
CA ARG A 16 -25.24 -15.81 80.84
C ARG A 16 -23.99 -15.16 80.25
N GLN A 17 -23.46 -15.71 79.15
CA GLN A 17 -22.32 -15.12 78.43
C GLN A 17 -22.67 -13.73 77.87
N LYS A 18 -23.85 -13.54 77.27
CA LYS A 18 -24.31 -12.22 76.80
C LYS A 18 -24.50 -11.23 77.94
N GLU A 19 -24.93 -11.68 79.11
CA GLU A 19 -25.09 -10.85 80.32
C GLU A 19 -23.72 -10.48 80.93
N MET A 20 -22.78 -11.41 80.99
CA MET A 20 -21.37 -11.17 81.37
C MET A 20 -20.69 -10.17 80.44
N ILE A 21 -20.83 -10.33 79.12
CA ILE A 21 -20.27 -9.42 78.12
C ILE A 21 -20.92 -8.03 78.23
N LYS A 22 -22.21 -7.94 78.56
CA LYS A 22 -22.92 -6.67 78.83
C LYS A 22 -22.46 -5.99 80.12
N ALA A 23 -22.07 -6.76 81.13
CA ALA A 23 -21.62 -6.25 82.42
C ALA A 23 -20.17 -5.74 82.37
N LEU A 24 -19.33 -6.37 81.56
CA LEU A 24 -17.94 -5.96 81.29
C LEU A 24 -17.82 -4.91 80.18
N GLU A 25 -18.93 -4.52 79.55
CA GLU A 25 -18.98 -3.59 78.42
C GLU A 25 -18.64 -2.17 78.88
N THR A 26 -17.64 -1.55 78.24
CA THR A 26 -17.32 -0.15 78.52
C THR A 26 -18.48 0.77 78.09
N PRO A 27 -18.62 1.97 78.66
CA PRO A 27 -19.65 2.93 78.26
C PRO A 27 -19.64 3.26 76.76
N GLU A 28 -18.48 3.16 76.11
CA GLU A 28 -18.32 3.37 74.67
C GLU A 28 -18.79 2.18 73.84
N GLN A 29 -18.42 0.96 74.20
CA GLN A 29 -18.91 -0.27 73.55
C GLN A 29 -20.43 -0.40 73.68
N LYS A 30 -21.00 0.01 74.83
CA LYS A 30 -22.45 0.04 75.06
C LYS A 30 -23.16 1.03 74.12
N ARG A 31 -22.52 2.16 73.79
CA ARG A 31 -23.01 3.12 72.79
C ARG A 31 -22.94 2.54 71.39
N GLN A 32 -21.83 1.93 70.99
CA GLN A 32 -21.67 1.29 69.68
C GLN A 32 -22.68 0.17 69.46
N ARG A 33 -22.94 -0.71 70.44
CA ARG A 33 -23.98 -1.75 70.29
C ARG A 33 -25.37 -1.15 70.14
N ARG A 34 -25.69 -0.08 70.87
CA ARG A 34 -26.99 0.61 70.74
C ARG A 34 -27.13 1.24 69.36
N LEU A 35 -26.08 1.83 68.83
CA LEU A 35 -26.05 2.40 67.49
C LEU A 35 -26.17 1.32 66.41
N ALA A 36 -25.40 0.23 66.51
CA ALA A 36 -25.48 -0.91 65.60
C ALA A 36 -26.89 -1.54 65.60
N LYS A 37 -27.51 -1.72 66.77
CA LYS A 37 -28.89 -2.21 66.89
C LYS A 37 -29.91 -1.23 66.32
N LYS A 38 -29.65 0.08 66.37
CA LYS A 38 -30.47 1.11 65.72
C LYS A 38 -30.33 1.00 64.19
N ASN A 39 -29.12 0.98 63.67
CA ASN A 39 -28.83 0.86 62.24
C ASN A 39 -29.34 -0.46 61.64
N GLU A 40 -29.21 -1.58 62.35
CA GLU A 40 -29.72 -2.89 61.89
C GLU A 40 -31.26 -2.90 61.81
N LYS A 41 -31.94 -2.31 62.80
CA LYS A 41 -33.40 -2.13 62.75
C LYS A 41 -33.81 -1.22 61.58
N GLU A 42 -33.02 -0.20 61.29
CA GLU A 42 -33.27 0.73 60.20
C GLU A 42 -33.05 0.06 58.83
N GLN A 43 -31.93 -0.65 58.63
CA GLN A 43 -31.69 -1.44 57.41
C GLN A 43 -32.76 -2.50 57.19
N ARG A 44 -33.23 -3.17 58.25
CA ARG A 44 -34.31 -4.16 58.14
C ARG A 44 -35.63 -3.52 57.72
N ARG A 45 -35.95 -2.31 58.23
CA ARG A 45 -37.11 -1.53 57.79
C ARG A 45 -36.98 -1.08 56.32
N LYS A 46 -35.79 -0.61 55.91
CA LYS A 46 -35.49 -0.20 54.53
C LYS A 46 -35.63 -1.35 53.53
N ARG A 47 -35.07 -2.53 53.84
CA ARG A 47 -35.21 -3.74 53.00
C ARG A 47 -36.65 -4.22 52.89
N LEU A 48 -37.42 -4.16 53.99
CA LEU A 48 -38.83 -4.58 53.98
C LEU A 48 -39.70 -3.69 53.08
N MET A 49 -39.37 -2.40 52.97
CA MET A 49 -40.00 -1.44 52.05
C MET A 49 -39.60 -1.62 50.58
N GLY A 50 -38.69 -2.55 50.25
CA GLY A 50 -38.32 -2.87 48.88
C GLY A 50 -37.48 -1.81 48.17
N TRP A 51 -36.75 -0.98 48.92
CA TRP A 51 -35.81 0.00 48.38
C TRP A 51 -34.55 -0.74 47.88
N ASP A 52 -34.23 -0.59 46.60
CA ASP A 52 -33.11 -1.27 45.94
C ASP A 52 -31.75 -0.64 46.35
N GLU A 53 -30.65 -1.35 46.10
CA GLU A 53 -29.28 -0.94 46.48
C GLU A 53 -28.89 0.45 45.92
N GLU A 54 -29.45 0.83 44.77
CA GLU A 54 -29.26 2.14 44.11
C GLU A 54 -30.03 3.29 44.82
N TYR A 55 -31.06 2.99 45.62
CA TYR A 55 -31.87 3.96 46.38
C TYR A 55 -31.51 4.03 47.88
N MET A 56 -30.53 3.24 48.34
CA MET A 56 -30.13 3.17 49.76
C MET A 56 -29.32 4.38 50.26
N GLY A 57 -29.03 5.36 49.41
CA GLY A 57 -28.22 6.54 49.76
C GLY A 57 -28.95 7.61 50.56
N TYR A 58 -30.28 7.62 50.58
CA TYR A 58 -31.05 8.64 51.30
C TYR A 58 -31.53 8.12 52.66
N THR A 59 -31.20 8.86 53.71
CA THR A 59 -31.71 8.63 55.07
C THR A 59 -32.70 9.74 55.41
N ASN A 60 -33.65 9.51 56.34
CA ASN A 60 -34.55 10.58 56.82
C ASN A 60 -33.78 11.80 57.37
N ASP A 61 -32.53 11.60 57.82
CA ASP A 61 -31.67 12.66 58.38
C ASP A 61 -30.78 13.33 57.30
N ASP A 62 -30.64 12.73 56.12
CA ASP A 62 -29.74 13.16 55.04
C ASP A 62 -30.48 13.11 53.70
N ASN A 63 -31.63 13.80 53.69
CA ASN A 63 -32.52 13.91 52.53
C ASN A 63 -32.31 15.30 51.87
N PRO A 64 -31.87 15.37 50.60
CA PRO A 64 -31.63 16.64 49.88
C PRO A 64 -32.87 17.53 49.76
N PHE A 65 -34.06 16.97 49.96
CA PHE A 65 -35.35 17.66 49.84
C PHE A 65 -35.93 18.09 51.20
N GLY A 66 -35.23 17.85 52.32
CA GLY A 66 -35.60 18.35 53.64
C GLY A 66 -36.82 17.68 54.28
N ASP A 67 -37.27 16.52 53.76
CA ASP A 67 -38.42 15.80 54.29
C ASP A 67 -38.00 14.85 55.43
N SER A 68 -38.58 15.03 56.62
CA SER A 68 -38.26 14.28 57.85
C SER A 68 -38.83 12.86 57.86
N ASN A 69 -39.85 12.59 57.04
CA ASN A 69 -40.58 11.32 56.98
C ASN A 69 -40.42 10.62 55.63
N LEU A 70 -39.23 10.69 55.03
CA LEU A 70 -38.91 10.08 53.73
C LEU A 70 -39.25 8.57 53.66
N HIS A 71 -39.32 7.88 54.79
CA HIS A 71 -39.70 6.46 54.90
C HIS A 71 -41.20 6.17 55.11
N GLU A 72 -42.08 7.18 55.19
CA GLU A 72 -43.52 6.98 55.31
C GLU A 72 -44.19 6.98 53.93
N THR A 73 -45.04 5.97 53.66
CA THR A 73 -45.78 5.88 52.40
C THR A 73 -46.84 6.96 52.33
N PHE A 74 -46.69 7.91 51.41
CA PHE A 74 -47.68 8.95 51.19
C PHE A 74 -49.00 8.36 50.65
N VAL A 75 -50.04 8.37 51.47
CA VAL A 75 -51.40 7.95 51.06
C VAL A 75 -52.25 9.19 50.80
N TRP A 76 -52.75 9.31 49.56
CA TRP A 76 -53.63 10.42 49.19
C TRP A 76 -55.06 10.19 49.70
N LYS A 77 -55.27 10.34 51.01
CA LYS A 77 -56.53 10.01 51.73
C LYS A 77 -57.78 10.63 51.08
N LYS A 78 -57.69 11.89 50.64
CA LYS A 78 -58.79 12.63 49.98
C LYS A 78 -59.25 12.01 48.64
N LYS A 79 -58.35 11.32 47.92
CA LYS A 79 -58.67 10.62 46.67
C LYS A 79 -59.54 9.39 46.94
N TYR A 80 -59.22 8.64 47.98
CA TYR A 80 -59.96 7.43 48.36
C TYR A 80 -61.33 7.78 48.97
N GLU A 81 -61.41 8.85 49.75
CA GLU A 81 -62.69 9.39 50.25
C GLU A 81 -63.62 9.82 49.10
N LYS A 82 -63.07 10.45 48.04
CA LYS A 82 -63.84 10.87 46.86
C LYS A 82 -64.30 9.68 45.99
N MET A 83 -63.59 8.55 46.01
CA MET A 83 -64.02 7.29 45.36
C MET A 83 -65.04 6.49 46.19
N GLY A 84 -65.58 7.05 47.28
CA GLY A 84 -66.65 6.44 48.07
C GLY A 84 -66.19 5.34 49.03
N MET A 85 -64.88 5.11 49.15
CA MET A 85 -64.32 4.05 49.97
C MET A 85 -63.76 4.62 51.29
N LYS A 86 -64.65 4.85 52.26
CA LYS A 86 -64.31 5.45 53.58
C LYS A 86 -63.74 4.47 54.63
N ARG A 87 -63.81 3.15 54.39
CA ARG A 87 -63.26 2.10 55.27
C ARG A 87 -62.56 1.04 54.42
N ILE A 88 -61.42 1.39 53.83
CA ILE A 88 -60.55 0.40 53.17
C ILE A 88 -59.51 -0.03 54.19
N ASP A 89 -59.16 -1.32 54.18
CA ASP A 89 -58.06 -1.85 54.98
C ASP A 89 -56.72 -1.25 54.47
N GLU A 90 -55.92 -0.72 55.39
CA GLU A 90 -54.62 -0.09 55.08
C GLU A 90 -53.69 -1.06 54.33
N GLN A 91 -53.86 -2.36 54.60
CA GLN A 91 -53.15 -3.46 53.91
C GLN A 91 -53.48 -3.57 52.42
N GLU A 92 -54.74 -3.33 52.03
CA GLU A 92 -55.15 -3.39 50.62
C GLU A 92 -54.63 -2.19 49.82
N ILE A 93 -54.62 -1.00 50.44
CA ILE A 93 -54.05 0.22 49.83
C ILE A 93 -52.55 0.03 49.60
N ASP A 94 -51.84 -0.51 50.59
CA ASP A 94 -50.41 -0.81 50.48
C ASP A 94 -50.12 -1.88 49.43
N ALA A 95 -50.95 -2.92 49.32
CA ALA A 95 -50.82 -3.93 48.29
C ALA A 95 -50.99 -3.35 46.87
N VAL A 96 -52.01 -2.52 46.65
CA VAL A 96 -52.26 -1.85 45.36
C VAL A 96 -51.15 -0.84 45.03
N ASN A 97 -50.65 -0.10 46.01
CA ASN A 97 -49.53 0.83 45.83
C ASN A 97 -48.24 0.08 45.50
N LYS A 98 -47.98 -1.04 46.18
CA LYS A 98 -46.84 -1.92 45.88
C LYS A 98 -46.93 -2.51 44.47
N GLU A 99 -48.10 -2.93 44.02
CA GLU A 99 -48.30 -3.43 42.66
C GLU A 99 -48.06 -2.33 41.61
N LYS A 100 -48.53 -1.09 41.87
CA LYS A 100 -48.24 0.06 41.01
C LYS A 100 -46.75 0.40 40.97
N MET A 101 -46.05 0.33 42.11
CA MET A 101 -44.60 0.52 42.16
C MET A 101 -43.86 -0.54 41.35
N ILE A 102 -44.27 -1.80 41.44
CA ILE A 102 -43.70 -2.90 40.64
C ILE A 102 -43.93 -2.66 39.14
N LYS A 103 -45.14 -2.26 38.74
CA LYS A 103 -45.46 -1.94 37.34
C LYS A 103 -44.66 -0.73 36.83
N ASN A 104 -44.57 0.34 37.60
CA ASN A 104 -43.77 1.52 37.27
C ASN A 104 -42.28 1.17 37.13
N ARG A 105 -41.74 0.34 38.03
CA ARG A 105 -40.37 -0.17 37.92
C ARG A 105 -40.15 -0.98 36.63
N GLN A 106 -41.07 -1.88 36.29
CA GLN A 106 -40.98 -2.64 35.04
C GLN A 106 -41.08 -1.74 33.79
N GLU A 107 -41.90 -0.68 33.85
CA GLU A 107 -41.97 0.32 32.78
C GLU A 107 -40.67 1.12 32.67
N LEU A 108 -40.09 1.55 33.80
CA LEU A 108 -38.79 2.22 33.86
C LEU A 108 -37.67 1.33 33.31
N GLU A 109 -37.65 0.04 33.65
CA GLU A 109 -36.68 -0.91 33.09
C GLU A 109 -36.83 -1.07 31.57
N LYS A 110 -38.07 -1.16 31.05
CA LYS A 110 -38.33 -1.20 29.60
C LYS A 110 -37.89 0.10 28.92
N VAL A 111 -38.08 1.26 29.56
CA VAL A 111 -37.59 2.56 29.07
C VAL A 111 -36.06 2.63 29.09
N LYS A 112 -35.42 2.12 30.16
CA LYS A 112 -33.95 2.04 30.28
C LYS A 112 -33.36 1.14 29.18
N LYS A 113 -33.95 -0.03 28.93
CA LYS A 113 -33.55 -0.93 27.82
C LYS A 113 -33.66 -0.23 26.46
N ARG A 114 -34.78 0.45 26.18
CA ARG A 114 -34.96 1.22 24.93
C ARG A 114 -34.03 2.42 24.79
N ARG A 115 -33.51 3.00 25.88
CA ARG A 115 -32.48 4.04 25.82
C ARG A 115 -31.12 3.44 25.47
N LEU A 116 -30.74 2.36 26.14
CA LEU A 116 -29.48 1.66 25.91
C LEU A 116 -29.38 1.10 24.49
N GLU A 117 -30.49 0.58 23.96
CA GLU A 117 -30.55 0.08 22.58
C GLU A 117 -30.34 1.19 21.54
N ARG A 118 -30.99 2.35 21.70
CA ARG A 118 -30.78 3.52 20.84
C ARG A 118 -29.38 4.11 20.96
N GLU A 119 -28.78 4.03 22.15
CA GLU A 119 -27.41 4.46 22.37
C GLU A 119 -26.43 3.55 21.64
N ARG A 120 -26.59 2.22 21.74
CA ARG A 120 -25.83 1.25 20.96
C ARG A 120 -26.02 1.40 19.45
N GLU A 121 -27.25 1.62 18.97
CA GLU A 121 -27.50 1.83 17.54
C GLU A 121 -26.80 3.10 17.03
N ARG A 122 -26.84 4.18 17.83
CA ARG A 122 -26.13 5.42 17.52
C ARG A 122 -24.62 5.20 17.54
N GLU A 123 -24.11 4.49 18.52
CA GLU A 123 -22.69 4.15 18.66
C GLU A 123 -22.19 3.34 17.46
N LEU A 124 -22.90 2.29 17.07
CA LEU A 124 -22.59 1.48 15.88
C LEU A 124 -22.62 2.32 14.60
N ARG A 125 -23.62 3.20 14.42
CA ARG A 125 -23.69 4.10 13.26
C ARG A 125 -22.53 5.10 13.25
N MET A 126 -22.16 5.65 14.41
CA MET A 126 -21.00 6.55 14.53
C MET A 126 -19.69 5.81 14.23
N GLU A 127 -19.53 4.58 14.72
CA GLU A 127 -18.37 3.73 14.44
C GLU A 127 -18.29 3.38 12.95
N GLU A 128 -19.41 3.03 12.32
CA GLU A 128 -19.48 2.73 10.89
C GLU A 128 -19.11 3.95 10.03
N LEU A 129 -19.65 5.13 10.36
CA LEU A 129 -19.28 6.38 9.68
C LEU A 129 -17.78 6.70 9.86
N SER A 130 -17.24 6.53 11.07
CA SER A 130 -15.82 6.73 11.34
C SER A 130 -14.95 5.73 10.57
N LYS A 131 -15.38 4.48 10.47
CA LYS A 131 -14.69 3.46 9.67
C LYS A 131 -14.72 3.82 8.19
N GLN A 132 -15.88 4.19 7.64
CA GLN A 132 -16.00 4.63 6.25
C GLN A 132 -15.14 5.87 5.96
N GLN A 133 -15.02 6.79 6.91
CA GLN A 133 -14.15 7.94 6.77
C GLN A 133 -12.68 7.53 6.74
N ARG A 134 -12.23 6.65 7.64
CA ARG A 134 -10.87 6.10 7.62
C ARG A 134 -10.56 5.34 6.33
N ASP A 135 -11.52 4.55 5.85
CA ASP A 135 -11.37 3.80 4.61
C ASP A 135 -11.22 4.75 3.40
N LYS A 136 -12.02 5.83 3.34
CA LYS A 136 -11.88 6.88 2.31
C LYS A 136 -10.56 7.63 2.40
N GLU A 137 -10.13 8.02 3.60
CA GLU A 137 -8.84 8.69 3.82
C GLU A 137 -7.68 7.77 3.42
N ALA A 138 -7.77 6.47 3.72
CA ALA A 138 -6.78 5.48 3.32
C ALA A 138 -6.73 5.28 1.80
N GLU A 139 -7.87 5.31 1.10
CA GLU A 139 -7.93 5.29 -0.37
C GLU A 139 -7.30 6.54 -0.99
N GLN A 140 -7.60 7.73 -0.46
CA GLN A 140 -6.98 8.98 -0.91
C GLN A 140 -5.46 8.97 -0.71
N PHE A 141 -5.00 8.50 0.45
CA PHE A 141 -3.57 8.37 0.73
C PHE A 141 -2.87 7.41 -0.24
N LYS A 142 -3.50 6.27 -0.55
CA LYS A 142 -2.98 5.32 -1.55
C LYS A 142 -2.85 5.96 -2.93
N GLU A 143 -3.83 6.77 -3.34
CA GLU A 143 -3.80 7.44 -4.64
C GLU A 143 -2.69 8.49 -4.69
N TRP A 144 -2.52 9.29 -3.63
CA TRP A 144 -1.41 10.24 -3.51
C TRP A 144 -0.05 9.55 -3.54
N SER A 145 0.10 8.43 -2.85
CA SER A 145 1.34 7.64 -2.89
C SER A 145 1.70 7.21 -4.31
N LYS A 146 0.72 6.74 -5.10
CA LYS A 146 0.95 6.38 -6.51
C LYS A 146 1.34 7.59 -7.37
N GLN A 147 0.72 8.74 -7.13
CA GLN A 147 1.05 9.97 -7.86
C GLN A 147 2.47 10.45 -7.54
N GLU A 148 2.88 10.33 -6.27
CA GLU A 148 4.25 10.61 -5.82
C GLU A 148 5.26 9.65 -6.48
N ASP A 149 5.00 8.35 -6.48
CA ASP A 149 5.83 7.34 -7.17
C ASP A 149 6.00 7.67 -8.66
N TYR A 150 4.90 8.01 -9.34
CA TYR A 150 4.93 8.40 -10.75
C TYR A 150 5.73 9.69 -10.98
N PHE A 151 5.63 10.67 -10.08
CA PHE A 151 6.44 11.88 -10.12
C PHE A 151 7.94 11.55 -9.94
N HIS A 152 8.28 10.70 -8.97
CA HIS A 152 9.65 10.25 -8.77
C HIS A 152 10.21 9.53 -10.00
N LEU A 153 9.41 8.68 -10.65
CA LEU A 153 9.80 8.02 -11.90
C LEU A 153 10.08 9.04 -13.02
N LYS A 154 9.20 10.03 -13.20
CA LYS A 154 9.39 11.11 -14.18
C LYS A 154 10.66 11.90 -13.90
N GLN A 155 10.89 12.28 -12.65
CA GLN A 155 12.11 12.99 -12.24
C GLN A 155 13.36 12.13 -12.46
N ALA A 156 13.33 10.84 -12.12
CA ALA A 156 14.44 9.92 -12.34
C ALA A 156 14.78 9.81 -13.83
N ARG A 157 13.77 9.63 -14.70
CA ARG A 157 13.94 9.61 -16.17
C ARG A 157 14.50 10.93 -16.70
N LEU A 158 13.98 12.08 -16.24
CA LEU A 158 14.47 13.39 -16.65
C LEU A 158 15.94 13.61 -16.24
N ARG A 159 16.26 13.34 -14.97
CA ARG A 159 17.63 13.44 -14.45
C ARG A 159 18.59 12.49 -15.17
N SER A 160 18.10 11.32 -15.57
CA SER A 160 18.86 10.35 -16.36
C SER A 160 19.19 10.90 -17.75
N LYS A 161 18.18 11.43 -18.46
CA LYS A 161 18.36 12.10 -19.77
C LYS A 161 19.39 13.23 -19.68
N LEU A 162 19.34 14.07 -18.64
CA LEU A 162 20.31 15.15 -18.42
C LEU A 162 21.74 14.62 -18.17
N ARG A 163 21.90 13.63 -17.29
CA ARG A 163 23.22 13.04 -16.99
C ARG A 163 23.89 12.41 -18.21
N ILE A 164 23.12 11.79 -19.09
CA ILE A 164 23.61 11.22 -20.36
C ILE A 164 24.11 12.35 -21.27
N LYS A 165 23.32 13.43 -21.44
CA LYS A 165 23.69 14.57 -22.28
C LYS A 165 24.98 15.25 -21.80
N GLU A 166 25.19 15.31 -20.50
CA GLU A 166 26.37 15.92 -19.87
C GLU A 166 27.59 14.98 -19.76
N GLY A 167 27.51 13.74 -20.27
CA GLY A 167 28.62 12.78 -20.23
C GLY A 167 28.95 12.21 -18.85
N ARG A 168 28.04 12.36 -17.87
CA ARG A 168 28.18 11.87 -16.48
C ARG A 168 27.13 10.79 -16.17
N ALA A 169 26.86 9.93 -17.16
CA ALA A 169 25.87 8.88 -17.05
C ALA A 169 26.27 7.86 -15.97
N LYS A 170 25.34 7.51 -15.09
CA LYS A 170 25.48 6.36 -14.20
C LYS A 170 25.14 5.07 -14.98
N PRO A 171 25.59 3.89 -14.50
CA PRO A 171 25.23 2.62 -15.13
C PRO A 171 23.72 2.41 -15.29
N ILE A 172 22.93 2.79 -14.28
CA ILE A 172 21.46 2.73 -14.33
C ILE A 172 20.87 3.60 -15.45
N ASP A 173 21.48 4.74 -15.76
CA ASP A 173 20.99 5.65 -16.80
C ASP A 173 21.07 5.02 -18.19
N ILE A 174 22.18 4.34 -18.45
CA ILE A 174 22.41 3.62 -19.70
C ILE A 174 21.44 2.44 -19.80
N LEU A 175 21.24 1.70 -18.70
CA LEU A 175 20.32 0.54 -18.63
C LEU A 175 18.85 0.95 -18.79
N ALA A 176 18.44 2.10 -18.25
CA ALA A 176 17.09 2.63 -18.47
C ALA A 176 16.80 3.01 -19.94
N GLN A 177 17.83 3.35 -20.72
CA GLN A 177 17.67 3.71 -22.14
C GLN A 177 17.09 2.57 -22.99
N TYR A 178 17.30 1.31 -22.59
CA TYR A 178 16.79 0.14 -23.30
C TYR A 178 15.27 0.00 -23.19
N ILE A 179 14.63 0.65 -22.22
CA ILE A 179 13.17 0.58 -22.03
C ILE A 179 12.46 1.79 -22.61
N ASN A 180 13.12 2.95 -22.65
CA ASN A 180 12.50 4.21 -23.10
C ASN A 180 11.98 4.18 -24.55
N VAL A 181 12.53 3.33 -25.42
CA VAL A 181 12.05 3.14 -26.81
C VAL A 181 10.59 2.63 -26.85
N PHE A 182 10.12 1.99 -25.79
CA PHE A 182 8.75 1.47 -25.68
C PHE A 182 7.75 2.47 -25.09
N GLY A 183 8.22 3.57 -24.50
CA GLY A 183 7.41 4.41 -23.61
C GLY A 183 6.98 5.78 -24.16
N GLU A 184 7.41 6.19 -25.35
CA GLU A 184 7.25 7.56 -25.84
C GLU A 184 5.95 7.83 -26.64
N ASN A 185 4.93 6.96 -26.55
CA ASN A 185 3.70 7.14 -27.33
C ASN A 185 2.63 8.03 -26.68
N GLN A 186 2.69 8.33 -25.37
CA GLN A 186 1.59 9.05 -24.68
C GLN A 186 1.77 10.57 -24.58
N THR A 187 3.01 11.09 -24.61
CA THR A 187 3.28 12.53 -24.45
C THR A 187 3.12 13.32 -25.73
N ASP A 188 3.34 12.68 -26.88
CA ASP A 188 3.25 13.35 -28.19
C ASP A 188 1.79 13.61 -28.57
N GLU A 189 0.86 12.69 -28.26
CA GLU A 189 -0.57 12.84 -28.56
C GLU A 189 -1.20 14.04 -27.81
N GLN A 190 -0.87 14.22 -26.53
CA GLN A 190 -1.40 15.34 -25.72
C GLN A 190 -0.83 16.70 -26.14
N LYS A 191 0.44 16.73 -26.57
CA LYS A 191 1.09 17.95 -27.08
C LYS A 191 0.45 18.35 -28.42
N SER A 192 0.21 17.40 -29.31
CA SER A 192 -0.47 17.62 -30.59
C SER A 192 -1.93 18.05 -30.43
N GLU A 193 -2.66 17.58 -29.42
CA GLU A 193 -4.06 17.96 -29.19
C GLU A 193 -4.20 19.39 -28.63
N MET A 194 -3.32 19.77 -27.70
CA MET A 194 -3.25 21.14 -27.16
C MET A 194 -2.84 22.16 -28.22
N GLU A 195 -1.96 21.79 -29.14
CA GLU A 195 -1.51 22.64 -30.25
C GLU A 195 -2.63 22.86 -31.29
N ARG A 196 -3.42 21.82 -31.59
CA ARG A 196 -4.59 21.94 -32.48
C ARG A 196 -5.66 22.90 -31.94
N MET A 197 -5.84 22.95 -30.62
CA MET A 197 -6.78 23.89 -29.97
C MET A 197 -6.31 25.35 -30.04
N ALA A 198 -5.00 25.60 -30.00
CA ALA A 198 -4.44 26.95 -30.11
C ALA A 198 -4.58 27.55 -31.53
N ASP A 199 -4.69 26.71 -32.57
CA ASP A 199 -4.79 27.12 -33.97
C ASP A 199 -6.18 27.62 -34.38
N GLU A 200 -7.25 27.24 -33.66
CA GLU A 200 -8.61 27.74 -33.93
C GLU A 200 -8.80 29.23 -33.58
N GLU A 201 -7.92 29.82 -32.76
CA GLU A 201 -8.01 31.24 -32.32
C GLU A 201 -7.24 32.24 -33.22
N ALA A 202 -6.41 31.80 -34.18
CA ALA A 202 -5.56 32.70 -34.97
C ALA A 202 -6.28 33.30 -36.21
N SER A 203 -6.51 34.62 -36.21
CA SER A 203 -7.45 35.35 -37.08
C SER A 203 -6.87 36.05 -38.35
N SER A 204 -5.76 35.59 -38.97
CA SER A 204 -5.29 36.22 -40.23
C SER A 204 -4.52 35.28 -41.18
N ASP A 205 -4.87 35.34 -42.48
CA ASP A 205 -4.52 34.37 -43.53
C ASP A 205 -3.02 34.35 -43.92
N SER A 206 -2.36 35.51 -44.00
CA SER A 206 -0.92 35.57 -44.32
C SER A 206 0.00 35.21 -43.15
N SER A 207 -0.47 35.36 -41.91
CA SER A 207 0.28 34.94 -40.71
C SER A 207 0.24 33.42 -40.53
N ARG A 208 -0.90 32.79 -40.91
CA ARG A 208 -1.08 31.33 -40.87
C ARG A 208 -0.07 30.57 -41.74
N LEU A 209 0.23 31.06 -42.95
CA LEU A 209 1.17 30.36 -43.84
C LEU A 209 2.60 30.35 -43.29
N ARG A 210 3.07 31.49 -42.77
CA ARG A 210 4.39 31.60 -42.14
C ARG A 210 4.49 30.75 -40.88
N GLN A 211 3.43 30.76 -40.07
CA GLN A 211 3.34 29.93 -38.86
C GLN A 211 3.28 28.44 -39.20
N GLN A 212 2.58 28.05 -40.27
CA GLN A 212 2.53 26.68 -40.76
C GLN A 212 3.88 26.20 -41.29
N GLN A 213 4.64 27.06 -41.99
CA GLN A 213 6.00 26.72 -42.41
C GLN A 213 6.93 26.54 -41.21
N GLN A 214 6.91 27.47 -40.25
CA GLN A 214 7.71 27.37 -39.02
C GLN A 214 7.41 26.08 -38.26
N ARG A 215 6.14 25.69 -38.15
CA ARG A 215 5.76 24.42 -37.52
C ARG A 215 6.26 23.19 -38.28
N ARG A 216 6.24 23.21 -39.61
CA ARG A 216 6.83 22.11 -40.41
C ARG A 216 8.32 22.00 -40.16
N ASP A 217 9.03 23.12 -40.14
CA ASP A 217 10.47 23.16 -39.90
C ASP A 217 10.80 22.66 -38.47
N GLU A 218 10.00 23.06 -37.46
CA GLU A 218 10.11 22.56 -36.08
C GLU A 218 9.80 21.06 -35.97
N GLU A 219 8.77 20.57 -36.68
CA GLU A 219 8.43 19.14 -36.71
C GLU A 219 9.52 18.29 -37.39
N GLU A 220 10.13 18.80 -38.46
CA GLU A 220 11.27 18.18 -39.13
C GLU A 220 12.50 18.13 -38.21
N GLU A 221 12.80 19.21 -37.48
CA GLU A 221 13.89 19.25 -36.49
C GLU A 221 13.65 18.25 -35.34
N ASP A 222 12.43 18.18 -34.81
CA ASP A 222 12.04 17.22 -33.77
C ASP A 222 12.21 15.76 -34.26
N LEU A 223 11.84 15.46 -35.51
CA LEU A 223 12.05 14.14 -36.12
C LEU A 223 13.53 13.81 -36.30
N HIS A 224 14.35 14.78 -36.72
CA HIS A 224 15.80 14.61 -36.81
C HIS A 224 16.44 14.32 -35.46
N ASP A 225 16.02 15.00 -34.40
CA ASP A 225 16.50 14.75 -33.05
C ASP A 225 16.06 13.38 -32.51
N LYS A 226 14.84 12.94 -32.81
CA LYS A 226 14.38 11.56 -32.55
C LYS A 226 15.26 10.54 -33.28
N ILE A 227 15.56 10.75 -34.57
CA ILE A 227 16.46 9.88 -35.35
C ILE A 227 17.86 9.84 -34.72
N ARG A 228 18.42 10.99 -34.33
CA ARG A 228 19.75 11.08 -33.70
C ARG A 228 19.79 10.28 -32.40
N TYR A 229 18.77 10.45 -31.55
CA TYR A 229 18.63 9.69 -30.31
C TYR A 229 18.52 8.18 -30.57
N LEU A 230 17.66 7.76 -31.52
CA LEU A 230 17.47 6.34 -31.86
C LEU A 230 18.73 5.73 -32.52
N SER A 231 19.50 6.51 -33.26
CA SER A 231 20.74 6.07 -33.93
C SER A 231 21.94 5.99 -32.99
N THR A 232 21.82 6.50 -31.76
CA THR A 232 22.88 6.40 -30.75
C THR A 232 23.22 4.93 -30.50
N TYR A 233 24.51 4.58 -30.59
CA TYR A 233 24.97 3.22 -30.39
C TYR A 233 24.63 2.74 -28.98
N LEU A 234 23.95 1.59 -28.93
CA LEU A 234 23.55 0.93 -27.69
C LEU A 234 24.27 -0.42 -27.65
N SER A 235 25.22 -0.56 -26.72
CA SER A 235 25.92 -1.82 -26.50
C SER A 235 24.97 -2.89 -25.93
N GLU A 236 25.42 -4.13 -25.74
CA GLU A 236 24.61 -5.10 -25.01
C GLU A 236 24.49 -4.67 -23.52
N PRO A 237 23.32 -4.82 -22.88
CA PRO A 237 23.07 -4.26 -21.53
C PRO A 237 24.13 -4.65 -20.49
N TYR A 238 24.56 -5.92 -20.50
CA TYR A 238 25.52 -6.43 -19.54
C TYR A 238 26.94 -5.88 -19.72
N ASN A 239 27.28 -5.27 -20.87
CA ASN A 239 28.58 -4.64 -21.05
C ASN A 239 28.75 -3.39 -20.17
N THR A 240 27.64 -2.77 -19.74
CA THR A 240 27.67 -1.67 -18.77
C THR A 240 28.17 -2.08 -17.38
N LEU A 241 28.14 -3.38 -17.09
CA LEU A 241 28.58 -3.94 -15.81
C LEU A 241 30.10 -4.15 -15.77
N ASN A 242 30.76 -4.20 -16.92
CA ASN A 242 32.19 -4.47 -17.01
C ASN A 242 33.00 -3.32 -16.39
N GLY A 243 33.81 -3.64 -15.38
CA GLY A 243 34.69 -2.68 -14.71
C GLY A 243 34.05 -1.90 -13.56
N LEU A 244 32.79 -2.19 -13.19
CA LEU A 244 32.18 -1.64 -11.98
C LEU A 244 32.84 -2.21 -10.72
N ARG A 245 33.00 -1.36 -9.68
CA ARG A 245 33.47 -1.80 -8.37
C ARG A 245 32.30 -2.37 -7.57
N ILE A 246 32.61 -3.10 -6.50
CA ILE A 246 31.59 -3.67 -5.59
C ILE A 246 30.60 -2.61 -5.11
N ARG A 247 31.07 -1.42 -4.69
CA ARG A 247 30.20 -0.33 -4.22
C ARG A 247 29.24 0.15 -5.30
N ASP A 248 29.76 0.38 -6.51
CA ASP A 248 28.94 0.85 -7.64
C ASP A 248 27.92 -0.22 -8.08
N MET A 249 28.28 -1.50 -7.93
CA MET A 249 27.39 -2.62 -8.20
C MET A 249 26.30 -2.77 -7.13
N GLU A 250 26.62 -2.56 -5.85
CA GLU A 250 25.65 -2.52 -4.75
C GLU A 250 24.65 -1.36 -4.92
N ASP A 251 25.15 -0.16 -5.26
CA ASP A 251 24.30 0.99 -5.59
C ASP A 251 23.39 0.65 -6.79
N LEU A 252 23.92 -0.01 -7.82
CA LEU A 252 23.14 -0.42 -8.99
C LEU A 252 22.03 -1.43 -8.65
N VAL A 253 22.26 -2.36 -7.70
CA VAL A 253 21.23 -3.29 -7.23
C VAL A 253 20.06 -2.52 -6.62
N GLU A 254 20.33 -1.54 -5.76
CA GLU A 254 19.27 -0.72 -5.15
C GLU A 254 18.57 0.17 -6.18
N ASP A 255 19.32 0.78 -7.09
CA ASP A 255 18.76 1.57 -8.19
C ASP A 255 17.82 0.72 -9.06
N ILE A 256 18.19 -0.52 -9.40
CA ILE A 256 17.34 -1.44 -10.19
C ILE A 256 16.04 -1.78 -9.44
N LYS A 257 16.08 -1.98 -8.12
CA LYS A 257 14.85 -2.27 -7.34
C LYS A 257 13.85 -1.12 -7.43
N ILE A 258 14.33 0.12 -7.33
CA ILE A 258 13.49 1.32 -7.48
C ILE A 258 12.82 1.32 -8.86
N TYR A 259 13.58 1.08 -9.94
CA TYR A 259 13.00 1.00 -11.28
C TYR A 259 12.05 -0.19 -11.46
N LEU A 260 12.30 -1.32 -10.80
CA LEU A 260 11.41 -2.48 -10.83
C LEU A 260 10.06 -2.17 -10.17
N GLU A 261 10.04 -1.40 -9.08
CA GLU A 261 8.82 -0.96 -8.40
C GLU A 261 8.07 0.11 -9.20
N LEU A 262 8.79 1.09 -9.74
CA LEU A 262 8.20 2.23 -10.44
C LEU A 262 7.76 1.90 -11.89
N ASP A 263 8.50 1.05 -12.60
CA ASP A 263 8.27 0.72 -14.02
C ASP A 263 7.59 -0.65 -14.21
N SER A 264 6.94 -1.18 -13.16
CA SER A 264 6.23 -2.47 -13.21
C SER A 264 4.95 -2.45 -14.05
N GLY A 265 4.55 -1.29 -14.59
CA GLY A 265 3.30 -1.11 -15.35
C GLY A 265 3.24 -1.94 -16.64
N SER A 266 4.38 -2.21 -17.27
CA SER A 266 4.49 -3.12 -18.41
C SER A 266 5.18 -4.42 -17.97
N LYS A 267 4.54 -5.55 -18.30
CA LYS A 267 5.12 -6.89 -18.03
C LYS A 267 6.52 -7.04 -18.65
N VAL A 268 6.74 -6.47 -19.83
CA VAL A 268 8.02 -6.54 -20.54
C VAL A 268 9.11 -5.76 -19.80
N ASN A 269 8.78 -4.58 -19.27
CA ASN A 269 9.73 -3.76 -18.50
C ASN A 269 10.09 -4.46 -17.19
N ALA A 270 9.10 -5.05 -16.51
CA ALA A 270 9.32 -5.80 -15.28
C ALA A 270 10.21 -7.04 -15.51
N GLU A 271 10.01 -7.77 -16.62
CA GLU A 271 10.86 -8.91 -16.98
C GLU A 271 12.30 -8.48 -17.28
N TYR A 272 12.49 -7.36 -18.00
CA TYR A 272 13.82 -6.77 -18.24
C TYR A 272 14.55 -6.44 -16.93
N TRP A 273 13.91 -5.69 -16.03
CA TRP A 273 14.53 -5.29 -14.76
C TRP A 273 14.85 -6.49 -13.87
N LYS A 274 14.00 -7.51 -13.85
CA LYS A 274 14.26 -8.78 -13.12
C LYS A 274 15.45 -9.53 -13.69
N ASP A 275 15.54 -9.67 -15.01
CA ASP A 275 16.67 -10.35 -15.65
C ASP A 275 17.98 -9.57 -15.41
N LEU A 276 17.93 -8.24 -15.42
CA LEU A 276 19.07 -7.39 -15.09
C LEU A 276 19.49 -7.53 -13.62
N GLN A 277 18.53 -7.56 -12.69
CA GLN A 277 18.79 -7.79 -11.26
C GLN A 277 19.55 -9.11 -11.03
N ILE A 278 19.09 -10.20 -11.65
CA ILE A 278 19.75 -11.52 -11.54
C ILE A 278 21.21 -11.47 -12.03
N ILE A 279 21.47 -10.74 -13.12
CA ILE A 279 22.83 -10.63 -13.68
C ILE A 279 23.72 -9.77 -12.77
N VAL A 280 23.21 -8.65 -12.27
CA VAL A 280 23.93 -7.76 -11.37
C VAL A 280 24.26 -8.49 -10.06
N ASP A 281 23.32 -9.26 -9.51
CA ASP A 281 23.55 -10.08 -8.31
C ASP A 281 24.62 -11.17 -8.55
N ASP A 282 24.59 -11.83 -9.71
CA ASP A 282 25.61 -12.82 -10.12
C ASP A 282 26.99 -12.18 -10.28
N GLU A 283 27.08 -11.01 -10.92
CA GLU A 283 28.34 -10.27 -11.05
C GLU A 283 28.85 -9.75 -9.71
N LEU A 284 27.97 -9.25 -8.83
CA LEU A 284 28.32 -8.85 -7.48
C LEU A 284 28.86 -10.02 -6.67
N THR A 285 28.21 -11.18 -6.75
CA THR A 285 28.65 -12.41 -6.08
C THR A 285 30.03 -12.84 -6.57
N LYS A 286 30.28 -12.80 -7.88
CA LYS A 286 31.61 -13.07 -8.46
C LYS A 286 32.68 -12.10 -7.97
N LEU A 287 32.39 -10.80 -7.92
CA LEU A 287 33.32 -9.79 -7.42
C LEU A 287 33.65 -10.00 -5.95
N LYS A 288 32.64 -10.33 -5.13
CA LYS A 288 32.84 -10.67 -3.71
C LYS A 288 33.72 -11.91 -3.56
N LEU A 289 33.41 -13.00 -4.28
CA LEU A 289 34.21 -14.23 -4.30
C LEU A 289 35.67 -14.03 -4.77
N ALA A 290 35.89 -13.14 -5.74
CA ALA A 290 37.22 -12.82 -6.23
C ALA A 290 38.08 -12.13 -5.14
N ASN A 291 37.45 -11.28 -4.32
CA ASN A 291 38.09 -10.56 -3.22
C ASN A 291 38.23 -11.37 -1.93
N MET A 292 37.57 -12.53 -1.81
CA MET A 292 37.70 -13.42 -0.66
C MET A 292 38.99 -14.23 -0.67
N ASP A 293 39.48 -14.59 0.51
CA ASP A 293 40.65 -15.44 0.65
C ASP A 293 40.37 -16.91 0.25
N GLN A 294 41.41 -17.66 -0.11
CA GLN A 294 41.28 -19.08 -0.49
C GLN A 294 40.67 -19.97 0.61
N GLN A 295 40.78 -19.58 1.88
CA GLN A 295 40.20 -20.32 2.99
C GLN A 295 38.70 -20.04 3.14
N GLU A 296 38.27 -18.81 2.84
CA GLU A 296 36.86 -18.41 2.85
C GLU A 296 36.11 -18.99 1.65
N ARG A 297 36.72 -18.94 0.45
CA ARG A 297 36.16 -19.59 -0.76
C ARG A 297 35.90 -21.09 -0.57
N ARG A 298 36.76 -21.76 0.19
CA ARG A 298 36.60 -23.18 0.54
C ARG A 298 35.48 -23.41 1.55
N ARG A 299 35.22 -22.47 2.47
CA ARG A 299 34.08 -22.53 3.40
C ARG A 299 32.74 -22.39 2.68
N GLU A 300 32.71 -21.65 1.57
CA GLU A 300 31.52 -21.53 0.72
C GLU A 300 31.33 -22.71 -0.25
N GLY A 301 32.22 -23.71 -0.25
CA GLY A 301 32.06 -24.93 -1.04
C GLY A 301 32.25 -24.78 -2.54
N ILE A 302 32.82 -23.67 -3.03
CA ILE A 302 32.94 -23.39 -4.46
C ILE A 302 34.33 -23.77 -4.98
N ASN A 303 34.41 -24.79 -5.84
CA ASN A 303 35.64 -25.15 -6.53
C ASN A 303 35.79 -24.36 -7.86
N PRO A 304 36.87 -23.56 -8.04
CA PRO A 304 37.08 -22.78 -9.27
C PRO A 304 37.22 -23.61 -10.55
N SER A 305 37.67 -24.86 -10.47
CA SER A 305 37.78 -25.74 -11.65
C SER A 305 36.40 -26.08 -12.22
N VAL A 306 35.49 -26.44 -11.31
CA VAL A 306 34.12 -26.82 -11.63
C VAL A 306 33.35 -25.64 -12.24
N SER A 307 33.67 -24.43 -11.78
CA SER A 307 33.12 -23.18 -12.30
C SER A 307 33.38 -22.94 -13.80
N ALA A 308 34.59 -23.27 -14.27
CA ALA A 308 34.99 -23.11 -15.67
C ALA A 308 34.34 -24.18 -16.58
N ASP A 309 34.21 -25.40 -16.08
CA ASP A 309 33.54 -26.49 -16.79
C ASP A 309 32.04 -26.22 -16.94
N ILE A 310 31.39 -25.71 -15.90
CA ILE A 310 30.00 -25.23 -15.98
C ILE A 310 29.86 -24.17 -17.06
N ALA A 311 30.73 -23.15 -17.07
CA ALA A 311 30.66 -22.09 -18.08
C ALA A 311 30.78 -22.65 -19.50
N ARG A 312 31.64 -23.66 -19.71
CA ARG A 312 31.79 -24.34 -20.99
C ARG A 312 30.55 -25.15 -21.37
N ILE A 313 29.94 -25.86 -20.43
CA ILE A 313 28.72 -26.66 -20.63
C ILE A 313 27.50 -25.78 -20.92
N LEU A 314 27.46 -24.56 -20.38
CA LEU A 314 26.36 -23.63 -20.56
C LEU A 314 26.52 -22.73 -21.80
N LYS A 315 27.73 -22.60 -22.34
CA LYS A 315 28.01 -21.78 -23.53
C LYS A 315 27.35 -22.40 -24.78
N GLY A 316 26.60 -21.59 -25.52
CA GLY A 316 25.99 -21.99 -26.80
C GLY A 316 24.68 -22.76 -26.71
N LYS A 317 24.11 -22.98 -25.51
CA LYS A 317 22.79 -23.57 -25.35
C LYS A 317 21.66 -22.56 -25.56
N SER A 318 20.53 -23.01 -26.10
CA SER A 318 19.36 -22.14 -26.28
C SER A 318 18.66 -21.84 -24.94
N PRO A 319 17.91 -20.72 -24.83
CA PRO A 319 17.15 -20.39 -23.61
C PRO A 319 16.19 -21.51 -23.18
N GLN A 320 15.58 -22.20 -24.15
CA GLN A 320 14.70 -23.34 -23.89
C GLN A 320 15.46 -24.54 -23.30
N GLN A 321 16.64 -24.86 -23.84
CA GLN A 321 17.50 -25.92 -23.30
C GLN A 321 17.98 -25.59 -21.89
N LEU A 322 18.36 -24.33 -21.63
CA LEU A 322 18.76 -23.87 -20.30
C LEU A 322 17.61 -23.97 -19.29
N LYS A 323 16.38 -23.68 -19.70
CA LYS A 323 15.18 -23.83 -18.87
C LYS A 323 14.89 -25.30 -18.53
N THR A 324 15.05 -26.21 -19.49
CA THR A 324 14.93 -27.65 -19.24
C THR A 324 15.98 -28.12 -18.24
N LEU A 325 17.23 -27.66 -18.38
CA LEU A 325 18.30 -27.94 -17.41
C LEU A 325 17.98 -27.37 -16.03
N GLN A 326 17.39 -26.19 -15.94
CA GLN A 326 16.97 -25.57 -14.68
C GLN A 326 15.99 -26.48 -13.95
N ILE A 327 14.94 -26.94 -14.63
CA ILE A 327 13.93 -27.84 -14.05
C ILE A 327 14.56 -29.15 -13.57
N GLN A 328 15.50 -29.71 -14.34
CA GLN A 328 16.21 -30.94 -13.96
C GLN A 328 17.08 -30.74 -12.72
N ILE A 329 17.78 -29.62 -12.60
CA ILE A 329 18.62 -29.29 -11.45
C ILE A 329 17.77 -29.02 -10.21
N GLU A 330 16.69 -28.25 -10.34
CA GLU A 330 15.75 -27.99 -9.24
C GLU A 330 15.13 -29.28 -8.72
N LYS A 331 14.76 -30.21 -9.63
CA LYS A 331 14.28 -31.54 -9.24
C LYS A 331 15.33 -32.37 -8.49
N LYS A 332 16.60 -32.29 -8.90
CA LYS A 332 17.72 -32.98 -8.21
C LYS A 332 18.02 -32.40 -6.83
N ILE A 333 17.90 -31.08 -6.66
CA ILE A 333 18.03 -30.44 -5.33
C ILE A 333 16.84 -30.84 -4.45
N ALA A 334 15.63 -30.89 -5.00
CA ALA A 334 14.42 -31.24 -4.26
C ALA A 334 14.37 -32.71 -3.84
N SER A 335 14.95 -33.64 -4.61
CA SER A 335 14.95 -35.07 -4.27
C SER A 335 15.81 -35.40 -3.05
N ARG A 336 16.74 -34.51 -2.64
CA ARG A 336 17.62 -34.64 -1.46
C ARG A 336 18.23 -36.04 -1.33
N GLU A 337 18.64 -36.65 -2.44
CA GLU A 337 19.29 -37.97 -2.42
C GLU A 337 20.61 -37.90 -1.64
N GLU A 338 20.89 -38.94 -0.85
CA GLU A 338 22.12 -39.04 -0.08
C GLU A 338 23.35 -39.03 -1.00
N GLY A 339 24.33 -38.17 -0.69
CA GLY A 339 25.56 -38.01 -1.47
C GLY A 339 25.53 -36.91 -2.51
N ILE A 340 24.41 -36.20 -2.69
CA ILE A 340 24.34 -35.01 -3.54
C ILE A 340 24.93 -33.80 -2.81
N ASP A 341 25.95 -33.18 -3.40
CA ASP A 341 26.47 -31.89 -2.95
C ASP A 341 25.49 -30.77 -3.31
N ILE A 342 24.62 -30.42 -2.35
CA ILE A 342 23.59 -29.38 -2.52
C ILE A 342 24.22 -28.02 -2.85
N GLY A 343 25.37 -27.67 -2.23
CA GLY A 343 26.04 -26.39 -2.48
C GLY A 343 26.59 -26.28 -3.90
N TYR A 344 27.09 -27.38 -4.46
CA TYR A 344 27.45 -27.43 -5.87
C TYR A 344 26.24 -27.18 -6.79
N TRP A 345 25.10 -27.83 -6.54
CA TRP A 345 23.92 -27.65 -7.39
C TRP A 345 23.26 -26.28 -7.22
N GLU A 346 23.29 -25.68 -6.02
CA GLU A 346 22.82 -24.32 -5.78
C GLU A 346 23.68 -23.29 -6.52
N THR A 347 25.02 -23.45 -6.49
CA THR A 347 25.93 -22.57 -7.22
C THR A 347 25.78 -22.71 -8.73
N LEU A 348 25.58 -23.93 -9.24
CA LEU A 348 25.24 -24.19 -10.63
C LEU A 348 23.89 -23.58 -11.02
N LEU A 349 22.87 -23.73 -10.18
CA LEU A 349 21.54 -23.16 -10.42
C LEU A 349 21.59 -21.63 -10.48
N SER A 350 22.33 -20.98 -9.58
CA SER A 350 22.54 -19.53 -9.60
C SER A 350 23.15 -19.06 -10.93
N ARG A 351 24.26 -19.70 -11.35
CA ARG A 351 24.94 -19.38 -12.63
C ARG A 351 24.05 -19.64 -13.84
N LEU A 352 23.28 -20.72 -13.80
CA LEU A 352 22.34 -21.06 -14.86
C LEU A 352 21.25 -19.99 -14.98
N LYS A 353 20.69 -19.52 -13.86
CA LYS A 353 19.72 -18.41 -13.84
C LYS A 353 20.32 -17.16 -14.47
N ALA A 354 21.54 -16.79 -14.08
CA ALA A 354 22.23 -15.64 -14.67
C ALA A 354 22.47 -15.81 -16.18
N GLN A 355 22.80 -17.02 -16.65
CA GLN A 355 22.97 -17.27 -18.08
C GLN A 355 21.65 -17.23 -18.86
N ILE A 356 20.56 -17.73 -18.28
CA ILE A 356 19.21 -17.61 -18.85
C ILE A 356 18.82 -16.13 -18.98
N SER A 357 19.01 -15.35 -17.92
CA SER A 357 18.72 -13.92 -17.92
C SER A 357 19.60 -13.16 -18.93
N ARG A 358 20.89 -13.50 -19.07
CA ARG A 358 21.74 -12.93 -20.14
C ARG A 358 21.20 -13.24 -21.53
N ALA A 359 20.74 -14.46 -21.77
CA ALA A 359 20.19 -14.84 -23.06
C ALA A 359 18.88 -14.08 -23.36
N ARG A 360 17.99 -13.94 -22.37
CA ARG A 360 16.75 -13.16 -22.50
C ARG A 360 17.02 -11.67 -22.72
N LEU A 361 17.98 -11.08 -22.00
CA LEU A 361 18.36 -9.68 -22.21
C LEU A 361 18.97 -9.46 -23.59
N ARG A 362 19.69 -10.44 -24.14
CA ARG A 362 20.19 -10.37 -25.51
C ARG A 362 19.04 -10.38 -26.52
N GLU A 363 18.08 -11.30 -26.37
CA GLU A 363 16.89 -11.33 -27.23
C GLU A 363 16.10 -10.01 -27.15
N PHE A 364 15.89 -9.48 -25.94
CA PHE A 364 15.26 -8.18 -25.73
C PHE A 364 16.04 -7.04 -26.39
N HIS A 365 17.36 -7.02 -26.26
CA HIS A 365 18.21 -6.04 -26.90
C HIS A 365 18.13 -6.10 -28.43
N GLU A 366 18.17 -7.31 -29.01
CA GLU A 366 18.01 -7.50 -30.46
C GLU A 366 16.65 -7.00 -30.95
N GLU A 367 15.57 -7.28 -30.22
CA GLU A 367 14.24 -6.75 -30.53
C GLU A 367 14.18 -5.24 -30.43
N ASN A 368 14.81 -4.66 -29.41
CA ASN A 368 14.91 -3.22 -29.25
C ASN A 368 15.67 -2.58 -30.42
N LEU A 369 16.81 -3.13 -30.82
CA LEU A 369 17.56 -2.67 -31.99
C LEU A 369 16.73 -2.75 -33.28
N LYS A 370 15.95 -3.82 -33.48
CA LYS A 370 15.01 -3.93 -34.61
C LYS A 370 13.96 -2.82 -34.58
N LYS A 371 13.36 -2.56 -33.41
CA LYS A 371 12.35 -1.50 -33.23
C LYS A 371 12.93 -0.10 -33.45
N ARG A 372 14.15 0.17 -32.95
CA ARG A 372 14.86 1.43 -33.23
C ARG A 372 15.08 1.62 -34.72
N LYS A 373 15.52 0.58 -35.44
CA LYS A 373 15.68 0.62 -36.90
C LYS A 373 14.37 0.91 -37.63
N THR A 374 13.26 0.28 -37.23
CA THR A 374 11.95 0.53 -37.85
C THR A 374 11.46 1.95 -37.57
N LEU A 375 11.63 2.46 -36.35
CA LEU A 375 11.26 3.83 -35.99
C LEU A 375 12.11 4.87 -36.73
N ILE A 376 13.42 4.63 -36.88
CA ILE A 376 14.29 5.50 -37.69
C ILE A 376 13.79 5.55 -39.13
N ALA A 377 13.47 4.40 -39.74
CA ALA A 377 12.94 4.35 -41.10
C ALA A 377 11.59 5.06 -41.22
N GLN A 378 10.71 4.92 -40.22
CA GLN A 378 9.43 5.61 -40.16
C GLN A 378 9.62 7.14 -40.05
N HIS A 379 10.46 7.62 -39.14
CA HIS A 379 10.74 9.05 -39.01
C HIS A 379 11.40 9.62 -40.27
N GLN A 380 12.30 8.86 -40.92
CA GLN A 380 12.88 9.26 -42.21
C GLN A 380 11.81 9.37 -43.31
N GLN A 381 10.80 8.50 -43.30
CA GLN A 381 9.68 8.61 -44.24
C GLN A 381 8.82 9.84 -43.92
N ASN A 382 8.48 10.08 -42.65
CA ASN A 382 7.71 11.26 -42.25
C ASN A 382 8.38 12.57 -42.65
N ILE A 383 9.72 12.67 -42.54
CA ILE A 383 10.49 13.85 -43.00
C ILE A 383 10.30 14.05 -44.51
N LYS A 384 10.34 12.98 -45.32
CA LYS A 384 10.10 13.07 -46.77
C LYS A 384 8.68 13.51 -47.09
N ASP A 385 7.70 13.05 -46.32
CA ASP A 385 6.29 13.40 -46.52
C ASP A 385 6.00 14.86 -46.11
N LEU A 386 6.80 15.46 -45.22
CA LEU A 386 6.73 16.88 -44.83
C LEU A 386 7.32 17.83 -45.89
N GLN A 387 8.23 17.35 -46.74
CA GLN A 387 8.82 18.15 -47.81
C GLN A 387 7.82 18.37 -48.96
N PRO A 388 7.62 19.62 -49.44
CA PRO A 388 6.72 19.88 -50.56
C PRO A 388 7.22 19.20 -51.85
N GLN A 389 6.34 18.52 -52.58
CA GLN A 389 6.67 17.89 -53.89
C GLN A 389 7.25 18.86 -54.94
N GLN A 390 7.16 20.18 -54.73
CA GLN A 390 7.58 21.21 -55.70
C GLN A 390 9.09 21.44 -55.79
N SER A 391 9.91 20.97 -54.85
CA SER A 391 11.38 21.16 -54.94
C SER A 391 12.09 20.12 -55.80
N LEU A 392 11.45 18.97 -56.09
CA LEU A 392 12.05 17.91 -56.91
C LEU A 392 11.93 18.20 -58.42
N ASP A 393 10.87 18.89 -58.85
CA ASP A 393 10.64 19.26 -60.26
C ASP A 393 11.50 20.45 -60.71
N MET A 394 11.80 21.41 -59.83
CA MET A 394 12.65 22.56 -60.19
C MET A 394 14.14 22.20 -60.34
N MET A 395 14.64 21.15 -59.66
CA MET A 395 16.02 20.69 -59.84
C MET A 395 16.24 19.82 -61.09
N MET A 396 15.18 19.28 -61.68
CA MET A 396 15.25 18.51 -62.93
C MET A 396 14.87 19.33 -64.17
N GLY A 397 14.42 20.58 -64.01
CA GLY A 397 13.97 21.45 -65.11
C GLY A 397 14.99 22.48 -65.62
N GLU A 398 16.21 22.54 -65.07
CA GLU A 398 17.23 23.55 -65.44
C GLU A 398 18.45 22.96 -66.18
N ASN A 399 18.36 21.76 -66.77
CA ASN A 399 19.47 21.15 -67.52
C ASN A 399 19.20 20.91 -69.02
N ASP A 400 18.08 21.37 -69.59
CA ASP A 400 17.69 21.03 -70.96
C ASP A 400 17.78 22.17 -72.00
N ASP A 401 18.38 23.33 -71.68
CA ASP A 401 18.40 24.50 -72.60
C ASP A 401 19.79 25.01 -73.04
N ASP A 402 20.89 24.26 -72.84
CA ASP A 402 22.24 24.71 -73.24
C ASP A 402 22.93 23.92 -74.36
N ASP A 403 22.25 22.98 -75.03
CA ASP A 403 22.87 22.15 -76.09
C ASP A 403 22.51 22.53 -77.55
N ASP A 404 21.68 23.56 -77.77
CA ASP A 404 21.19 23.90 -79.12
C ASP A 404 21.91 25.09 -79.81
N GLN A 405 23.06 25.55 -79.28
CA GLN A 405 23.87 26.61 -79.93
C GLN A 405 25.22 26.16 -80.49
N GLN A 406 25.59 24.87 -80.45
CA GLN A 406 26.88 24.39 -80.98
C GLN A 406 26.83 23.62 -82.30
N GLN A 407 25.67 23.47 -82.96
CA GLN A 407 25.57 22.73 -84.23
C GLN A 407 25.42 23.58 -85.50
N GLN A 408 25.50 24.92 -85.45
CA GLN A 408 25.43 25.78 -86.65
C GLN A 408 26.77 26.37 -87.13
N GLN A 409 27.92 25.91 -86.61
CA GLN A 409 29.24 26.43 -87.03
C GLN A 409 30.19 25.41 -87.67
N GLN A 410 29.70 24.27 -88.17
CA GLN A 410 30.51 23.27 -88.88
C GLN A 410 29.96 22.87 -90.26
N GLN A 411 29.20 23.75 -90.92
CA GLN A 411 28.88 23.62 -92.34
C GLN A 411 29.13 24.94 -93.07
N GLU A 412 30.37 25.44 -93.05
CA GLU A 412 30.78 26.51 -93.99
C GLU A 412 32.28 26.52 -94.35
N ASP A 413 33.01 25.42 -94.12
CA ASP A 413 34.44 25.29 -94.50
C ASP A 413 34.72 23.98 -95.26
N ASP A 414 33.97 23.74 -96.34
CA ASP A 414 34.39 22.83 -97.43
C ASP A 414 33.84 23.35 -98.78
N LEU A 415 34.51 24.38 -99.31
CA LEU A 415 34.49 24.79 -100.71
C LEU A 415 35.85 25.37 -101.12
#